data_AF-A0A382IVE0-F1
#
_entry.id   AF-A0A382IVE0-F1
#
_cell.length_a   1.000
_cell.length_b   1.000
_cell.length_c   1.000
_cell.angle_alpha   90.00
_cell.angle_beta   90.00
_cell.angle_gamma   90.00
#
_symmetry.space_group_name_H-M   'P 1'
#
loop_
_entity.id
_entity.type
_entity.pdbx_description
1 polymer ?
#
loop_
_entity_poly.entity_id
_entity_poly.type
_entity_poly.pdbx_seq_one_letter_code
_entity_poly.pdbx_strand_id
1 'polypeptide(L)'
;MDSEWTEIFNGKDLAGWRMRHTDREHAWVAHDGILENTKHAVDIITEDEFGDFDLHIEYLFPEGSNSGIYLRGRYELQILDSLGNTYDYPAENGALYNQKRPDMEATNPAGEWQIIDVTLRGMVLTVTLNGKKIHDDVTISGPTGGQLGDDDPAKGPLMLQGDHGPVAFRNIRVRE
;
A
#
# COMPACT_ATOMS: atom_id res chain seq x y z
N MET A 1 -5.78 25.45 10.05
CA MET A 1 -6.49 24.38 10.77
C MET A 1 -5.78 23.13 10.33
N ASP A 2 -5.07 22.47 11.24
CA ASP A 2 -4.42 21.20 10.91
C ASP A 2 -5.52 20.19 10.60
N SER A 3 -5.43 19.52 9.46
CA SER A 3 -6.41 18.51 9.07
C SER A 3 -6.37 17.32 10.02
N GLU A 4 -7.53 16.70 10.24
CA GLU A 4 -7.66 15.53 11.12
C GLU A 4 -7.44 14.22 10.34
N TRP A 5 -6.96 13.19 11.04
CA TRP A 5 -6.84 11.84 10.47
C TRP A 5 -8.23 11.20 10.35
N THR A 6 -8.48 10.58 9.19
CA THR A 6 -9.70 9.80 8.90
C THR A 6 -9.34 8.32 8.81
N GLU A 7 -10.10 7.47 9.50
CA GLU A 7 -9.99 6.01 9.39
C GLU A 7 -10.60 5.55 8.05
N ILE A 8 -9.79 4.88 7.22
CA ILE A 8 -10.22 4.32 5.93
C ILE A 8 -10.77 2.90 6.10
N PHE A 9 -10.32 2.18 7.12
CA PHE A 9 -10.86 0.87 7.48
C PHE A 9 -11.61 0.95 8.80
N ASN A 10 -12.86 0.50 8.80
CA ASN A 10 -13.75 0.58 9.95
C ASN A 10 -13.55 -0.54 11.00
N GLY A 11 -12.64 -1.49 10.73
CA GLY A 11 -12.31 -2.59 11.62
C GLY A 11 -13.30 -3.76 11.63
N LYS A 12 -14.36 -3.72 10.81
CA LYS A 12 -15.52 -4.63 10.93
C LYS A 12 -15.92 -5.29 9.62
N ASP A 13 -15.90 -4.55 8.52
CA ASP A 13 -16.32 -5.02 7.20
C ASP A 13 -15.62 -4.24 6.07
N LEU A 14 -15.99 -4.55 4.84
CA LEU A 14 -15.45 -3.93 3.62
C LEU A 14 -16.19 -2.65 3.21
N ALA A 15 -17.03 -2.05 4.06
CA ALA A 15 -17.68 -0.78 3.70
C ALA A 15 -16.62 0.30 3.42
N GLY A 16 -16.83 1.05 2.34
CA GLY A 16 -15.83 1.99 1.80
C GLY A 16 -14.80 1.34 0.86
N TRP A 17 -14.91 0.03 0.60
CA TRP A 17 -14.08 -0.71 -0.34
C TRP A 17 -14.93 -1.40 -1.41
N ARG A 18 -14.42 -1.45 -2.62
CA ARG A 18 -14.98 -2.22 -3.74
C ARG A 18 -13.93 -3.14 -4.35
N MET A 19 -14.39 -4.25 -4.93
CA MET A 19 -13.52 -5.13 -5.70
C MET A 19 -13.09 -4.43 -7.00
N ARG A 20 -11.83 -4.60 -7.39
CA ARG A 20 -11.33 -4.14 -8.70
C ARG A 20 -12.06 -4.83 -9.86
N HIS A 21 -12.31 -6.12 -9.70
CA HIS A 21 -12.96 -6.99 -10.68
C HIS A 21 -14.04 -7.83 -10.00
N THR A 22 -15.29 -7.71 -10.43
CA THR A 22 -16.43 -8.42 -9.81
C THR A 22 -16.59 -9.86 -10.32
N ASP A 23 -15.86 -10.23 -11.37
CA ASP A 23 -15.85 -11.56 -12.00
C ASP A 23 -14.71 -12.46 -11.47
N ARG A 24 -13.93 -11.98 -10.50
CA ARG A 24 -12.83 -12.71 -9.87
C ARG A 24 -13.17 -13.06 -8.42
N GLU A 25 -12.57 -14.15 -7.93
CA GLU A 25 -12.71 -14.56 -6.53
C GLU A 25 -12.09 -13.52 -5.60
N HIS A 26 -12.77 -13.21 -4.48
CA HIS A 26 -12.21 -12.42 -3.40
C HIS A 26 -11.92 -13.30 -2.18
N ALA A 27 -10.87 -12.96 -1.43
CA ALA A 27 -10.50 -13.64 -0.19
C ALA A 27 -10.24 -12.66 0.96
N TRP A 28 -10.75 -11.43 0.80
CA TRP A 28 -10.72 -10.37 1.80
C TRP A 28 -11.74 -10.61 2.90
N VAL A 29 -11.27 -10.59 4.14
CA VAL A 29 -12.05 -10.78 5.36
C VAL A 29 -11.71 -9.67 6.34
N ALA A 30 -12.72 -9.12 7.00
CA ALA A 30 -12.55 -8.20 8.10
C ALA A 30 -12.87 -8.91 9.43
N HIS A 31 -11.95 -8.84 10.38
CA HIS A 31 -12.11 -9.43 11.72
C HIS A 31 -11.21 -8.73 12.73
N ASP A 32 -11.69 -8.50 13.96
CA ASP A 32 -10.89 -7.96 15.08
C ASP A 32 -10.04 -6.72 14.75
N GLY A 33 -10.55 -5.80 13.90
CA GLY A 33 -9.81 -4.61 13.49
C GLY A 33 -8.74 -4.84 12.41
N ILE A 34 -8.71 -6.04 11.81
CA ILE A 34 -7.81 -6.47 10.74
C ILE A 34 -8.60 -6.67 9.44
N LEU A 35 -8.02 -6.17 8.34
CA LEU A 35 -8.44 -6.45 6.98
C LEU A 35 -7.43 -7.39 6.35
N GLU A 36 -7.83 -8.63 6.07
CA GLU A 36 -6.91 -9.69 5.64
C GLU A 36 -7.33 -10.27 4.30
N ASN A 37 -6.37 -10.38 3.39
CA ASN A 37 -6.46 -11.23 2.21
C ASN A 37 -5.78 -12.57 2.52
N THR A 38 -6.50 -13.69 2.36
CA THR A 38 -6.02 -15.01 2.81
C THR A 38 -5.32 -15.84 1.73
N LYS A 39 -5.44 -15.45 0.47
CA LYS A 39 -4.84 -16.12 -0.71
C LYS A 39 -4.83 -15.17 -1.92
N HIS A 40 -4.25 -15.60 -3.03
CA HIS A 40 -4.38 -14.90 -4.30
C HIS A 40 -5.86 -14.65 -4.62
N ALA A 41 -6.25 -13.39 -4.71
CA ALA A 41 -7.62 -12.95 -4.88
C ALA A 41 -7.68 -11.56 -5.54
N VAL A 42 -8.86 -11.08 -5.88
CA VAL A 42 -8.99 -9.75 -6.49
C VAL A 42 -8.48 -8.62 -5.59
N ASP A 43 -7.88 -7.59 -6.16
CA ASP A 43 -7.56 -6.34 -5.48
C ASP A 43 -8.81 -5.63 -4.95
N ILE A 44 -8.65 -4.85 -3.88
CA ILE A 44 -9.69 -3.94 -3.37
C ILE A 44 -9.25 -2.49 -3.51
N ILE A 45 -10.24 -1.63 -3.71
CA ILE A 45 -10.05 -0.21 -4.00
C ILE A 45 -10.97 0.58 -3.07
N THR A 46 -10.49 1.68 -2.51
CA THR A 46 -11.35 2.58 -1.74
C THR A 46 -12.42 3.21 -2.65
N GLU A 47 -13.60 3.44 -2.11
CA GLU A 47 -14.63 4.23 -2.80
C GLU A 47 -14.27 5.72 -2.84
N ASP A 48 -13.58 6.20 -1.80
CA ASP A 48 -13.06 7.56 -1.73
C ASP A 48 -11.78 7.73 -2.55
N GLU A 49 -11.56 8.97 -3.01
CA GLU A 49 -10.37 9.39 -3.76
C GLU A 49 -9.63 10.53 -3.03
N PHE A 50 -8.30 10.45 -3.03
CA PHE A 50 -7.43 11.32 -2.25
C PHE A 50 -6.49 12.10 -3.16
N GLY A 51 -6.32 13.39 -2.88
CA GLY A 51 -5.37 14.27 -3.53
C GLY A 51 -4.00 14.17 -2.89
N ASP A 52 -3.50 15.30 -2.40
CA ASP A 52 -2.32 15.33 -1.54
C ASP A 52 -2.69 14.82 -0.16
N PHE A 53 -1.90 13.90 0.40
CA PHE A 53 -2.24 13.28 1.68
C PHE A 53 -1.03 12.78 2.47
N ASP A 54 -1.21 12.69 3.78
CA ASP A 54 -0.46 11.78 4.63
C ASP A 54 -1.27 10.49 4.82
N LEU A 55 -0.59 9.34 4.81
CA LEU A 55 -1.17 8.02 4.95
C LEU A 55 -0.37 7.24 6.02
N HIS A 56 -1.09 6.57 6.90
CA HIS A 56 -0.55 5.62 7.86
C HIS A 56 -1.21 4.26 7.63
N ILE A 57 -0.40 3.20 7.54
CA ILE A 57 -0.87 1.82 7.41
C ILE A 57 0.03 0.93 8.26
N GLU A 58 -0.59 -0.01 8.98
CA GLU A 58 0.13 -1.18 9.49
C GLU A 58 -0.22 -2.40 8.64
N TYR A 59 0.78 -3.16 8.21
CA TYR A 59 0.59 -4.36 7.41
C TYR A 59 1.46 -5.52 7.89
N LEU A 60 1.04 -6.74 7.61
CA LEU A 60 1.74 -7.98 7.95
C LEU A 60 1.63 -8.94 6.77
N PHE A 61 2.71 -9.63 6.47
CA PHE A 61 2.76 -10.65 5.43
C PHE A 61 3.41 -11.95 5.96
N PRO A 62 2.96 -13.14 5.51
CA PRO A 62 3.64 -14.39 5.80
C PRO A 62 4.89 -14.57 4.91
N GLU A 63 5.70 -15.58 5.22
CA GLU A 63 6.91 -15.92 4.46
C GLU A 63 6.58 -16.13 2.97
N GLY A 64 7.40 -15.53 2.10
CA GLY A 64 7.28 -15.62 0.65
C GLY A 64 6.09 -14.88 0.02
N SER A 65 5.35 -14.07 0.77
CA SER A 65 4.19 -13.34 0.24
C SER A 65 4.57 -12.07 -0.52
N ASN A 66 3.63 -11.62 -1.36
CA ASN A 66 3.71 -10.41 -2.18
C ASN A 66 2.34 -9.72 -2.25
N SER A 67 2.35 -8.40 -2.12
CA SER A 67 1.19 -7.50 -2.22
C SER A 67 1.70 -6.09 -2.55
N GLY A 68 0.86 -5.07 -2.45
CA GLY A 68 1.24 -3.70 -2.73
C GLY A 68 0.17 -2.71 -2.27
N ILE A 69 0.64 -1.50 -1.92
CA ILE A 69 -0.20 -0.34 -1.60
C ILE A 69 -0.07 0.64 -2.76
N TYR A 70 -1.16 0.84 -3.50
CA TYR A 70 -1.19 1.75 -4.63
C TYR A 70 -1.74 3.11 -4.20
N LEU A 71 -0.86 4.10 -4.19
CA LEU A 71 -1.20 5.49 -3.96
C LEU A 71 -1.91 6.05 -5.20
N ARG A 72 -3.07 6.67 -4.97
CA ARG A 72 -3.99 7.12 -6.03
C ARG A 72 -4.34 6.00 -7.05
N GLY A 73 -4.12 4.72 -6.72
CA GLY A 73 -4.34 3.58 -7.61
C GLY A 73 -3.30 3.42 -8.73
N ARG A 74 -2.19 4.17 -8.70
CA ARG A 74 -1.18 4.24 -9.79
C ARG A 74 0.24 3.95 -9.32
N TYR A 75 0.59 4.35 -8.10
CA TYR A 75 1.96 4.33 -7.60
C TYR A 75 2.09 3.31 -6.49
N GLU A 76 2.69 2.18 -6.80
CA GLU A 76 2.84 1.05 -5.90
C GLU A 76 4.02 1.27 -4.96
N LEU A 77 3.72 1.30 -3.66
CA LEU A 77 4.65 0.92 -2.61
C LEU A 77 4.58 -0.59 -2.44
N GLN A 78 5.68 -1.24 -2.74
CA GLN A 78 5.76 -2.69 -2.81
C GLN A 78 5.67 -3.33 -1.43
N ILE A 79 4.95 -4.44 -1.31
CA ILE A 79 4.99 -5.34 -0.15
C ILE A 79 5.54 -6.67 -0.61
N LEU A 80 6.71 -7.06 -0.12
CA LEU A 80 7.34 -8.32 -0.48
C LEU A 80 8.10 -8.87 0.71
N ASP A 81 8.09 -10.19 0.91
CA ASP A 81 9.05 -10.83 1.80
C ASP A 81 10.47 -10.80 1.20
N SER A 82 11.12 -9.64 1.34
CA SER A 82 12.40 -9.32 0.72
C SER A 82 13.56 -9.19 1.71
N LEU A 83 13.36 -9.49 2.99
CA LEU A 83 14.35 -9.22 4.02
C LEU A 83 15.68 -9.93 3.70
N GLY A 84 16.75 -9.14 3.53
CA GLY A 84 18.08 -9.66 3.21
C GLY A 84 18.24 -10.14 1.76
N ASN A 85 17.24 -9.92 0.91
CA ASN A 85 17.29 -10.19 -0.53
C ASN A 85 17.48 -8.89 -1.31
N THR A 86 18.07 -9.01 -2.51
CA THR A 86 18.17 -7.91 -3.47
C THR A 86 17.81 -8.44 -4.84
N TYR A 87 17.06 -7.64 -5.60
CA TYR A 87 16.54 -8.03 -6.91
C TYR A 87 17.22 -7.24 -8.04
N ASP A 88 17.08 -7.66 -9.29
CA ASP A 88 17.69 -6.94 -10.43
C ASP A 88 17.03 -5.57 -10.70
N TYR A 89 15.81 -5.37 -10.23
CA TYR A 89 15.03 -4.12 -10.32
C TYR A 89 14.38 -3.79 -8.97
N PRO A 90 13.95 -2.53 -8.73
CA PRO A 90 13.35 -2.13 -7.45
C PRO A 90 12.05 -2.89 -7.15
N ALA A 91 12.11 -3.83 -6.21
CA ALA A 91 11.02 -4.74 -5.88
C ALA A 91 11.02 -5.15 -4.39
N GLU A 92 11.94 -4.63 -3.60
CA GLU A 92 11.97 -4.83 -2.15
C GLU A 92 10.74 -4.22 -1.47
N ASN A 93 10.41 -4.71 -0.28
CA ASN A 93 9.41 -4.11 0.59
C ASN A 93 9.68 -2.61 0.78
N GLY A 94 8.65 -1.79 0.57
CA GLY A 94 8.74 -0.34 0.61
C GLY A 94 9.35 0.32 -0.64
N ALA A 95 9.76 -0.43 -1.67
CA ALA A 95 10.18 0.17 -2.93
C ALA A 95 9.04 0.94 -3.59
N LEU A 96 9.36 2.07 -4.24
CA LEU A 96 8.50 2.60 -5.30
C LEU A 96 8.72 1.70 -6.51
N TYR A 97 7.79 0.78 -6.74
CA TYR A 97 8.00 -0.40 -7.57
C TYR A 97 8.52 -0.03 -8.97
N ASN A 98 9.56 -0.75 -9.42
CA ASN A 98 10.26 -0.56 -10.69
C ASN A 98 10.93 0.83 -10.90
N GLN A 99 10.87 1.75 -9.93
CA GLN A 99 11.44 3.10 -10.05
C GLN A 99 12.55 3.35 -9.03
N LYS A 100 12.32 3.10 -7.74
CA LYS A 100 13.30 3.41 -6.69
C LYS A 100 13.25 2.40 -5.53
N ARG A 101 14.43 1.88 -5.19
CA ARG A 101 14.64 1.04 -4.00
C ARG A 101 14.60 1.89 -2.72
N PRO A 102 14.21 1.29 -1.57
CA PRO A 102 14.45 1.87 -0.26
C PRO A 102 15.92 2.28 -0.11
N ASP A 103 16.19 3.45 0.48
CA ASP A 103 17.56 3.90 0.74
C ASP A 103 18.28 3.06 1.82
N MET A 104 17.53 2.29 2.60
CA MET A 104 18.03 1.37 3.61
C MET A 104 17.02 0.25 3.88
N GLU A 105 17.52 -0.89 4.37
CA GLU A 105 16.67 -1.97 4.86
C GLU A 105 15.95 -1.56 6.15
N ALA A 106 14.63 -1.68 6.13
CA ALA A 106 13.75 -1.33 7.23
C ALA A 106 12.69 -2.40 7.50
N THR A 107 12.70 -3.51 6.76
CA THR A 107 11.71 -4.59 6.87
C THR A 107 11.91 -5.39 8.16
N ASN A 108 10.82 -5.56 8.93
CA ASN A 108 10.79 -6.56 9.99
C ASN A 108 10.57 -7.97 9.37
N PRO A 109 10.96 -9.06 10.04
CA PRO A 109 10.72 -10.42 9.55
C PRO A 109 9.26 -10.71 9.18
N ALA A 110 9.04 -11.67 8.27
CA ALA A 110 7.71 -12.17 7.96
C ALA A 110 6.97 -12.63 9.22
N GLY A 111 5.67 -12.35 9.29
CA GLY A 111 4.83 -12.56 10.47
C GLY A 111 4.90 -11.45 11.51
N GLU A 112 5.74 -10.42 11.32
CA GLU A 112 5.73 -9.20 12.13
C GLU A 112 5.01 -8.05 11.42
N TRP A 113 4.38 -7.18 12.21
CA TRP A 113 3.76 -5.97 11.69
C TRP A 113 4.84 -4.99 11.21
N GLN A 114 4.58 -4.44 10.04
CA GLN A 114 5.27 -3.34 9.41
C GLN A 114 4.43 -2.08 9.61
N ILE A 115 5.07 -0.95 9.90
CA ILE A 115 4.41 0.35 10.03
C ILE A 115 4.95 1.24 8.92
N ILE A 116 4.07 1.69 8.02
CA ILE A 116 4.44 2.59 6.92
C ILE A 116 3.68 3.91 7.02
N ASP A 117 4.44 4.99 7.02
CA ASP A 117 3.95 6.36 6.95
C ASP A 117 4.38 6.97 5.61
N VAL A 118 3.43 7.57 4.91
CA VAL A 118 3.61 8.11 3.56
C VAL A 118 3.13 9.55 3.52
N THR A 119 3.92 10.41 2.91
CA THR A 119 3.52 11.77 2.53
C THR A 119 3.61 11.87 1.01
N LEU A 120 2.47 12.15 0.37
CA LEU A 120 2.39 12.41 -1.07
C LEU A 120 1.92 13.85 -1.29
N ARG A 121 2.74 14.66 -1.98
CA ARG A 121 2.42 16.04 -2.40
C ARG A 121 2.71 16.20 -3.88
N GLY A 122 1.68 16.41 -4.70
CA GLY A 122 1.79 16.32 -6.15
C GLY A 122 2.32 14.95 -6.58
N MET A 123 3.56 14.93 -7.08
CA MET A 123 4.32 13.73 -7.50
C MET A 123 5.56 13.49 -6.63
N VAL A 124 5.65 14.14 -5.47
CA VAL A 124 6.76 14.02 -4.52
C VAL A 124 6.35 13.13 -3.36
N LEU A 125 7.14 12.08 -3.13
CA LEU A 125 6.87 10.99 -2.22
C LEU A 125 7.95 10.91 -1.13
N THR A 126 7.52 10.95 0.12
CA THR A 126 8.34 10.66 1.29
C THR A 126 7.73 9.48 2.05
N VAL A 127 8.56 8.51 2.43
CA VAL A 127 8.09 7.28 3.09
C VAL A 127 9.00 6.93 4.25
N THR A 128 8.37 6.63 5.39
CA THR A 128 9.01 6.00 6.55
C THR A 128 8.46 4.60 6.71
N LEU A 129 9.35 3.61 6.83
CA LEU A 129 9.02 2.22 7.13
C LEU A 129 9.69 1.85 8.46
N ASN A 130 8.90 1.37 9.42
CA ASN A 130 9.35 0.98 10.76
C ASN A 130 10.23 2.05 11.44
N GLY A 131 9.82 3.32 11.31
CA GLY A 131 10.52 4.47 11.89
C GLY A 131 11.79 4.91 11.14
N LYS A 132 12.14 4.28 10.01
CA LYS A 132 13.26 4.69 9.14
C LYS A 132 12.75 5.33 7.86
N LYS A 133 13.25 6.52 7.55
CA LYS A 133 12.93 7.22 6.28
C LYS A 133 13.63 6.51 5.12
N ILE A 134 12.85 5.80 4.29
CA ILE A 134 13.34 4.98 3.17
C ILE A 134 13.23 5.67 1.81
N HIS A 135 12.38 6.70 1.72
CA HIS A 135 12.28 7.62 0.59
C HIS A 135 12.18 9.04 1.13
N ASP A 136 12.96 9.97 0.57
CA ASP A 136 13.01 11.37 0.97
C ASP A 136 12.82 12.27 -0.26
N ASP A 137 11.65 12.90 -0.38
CA ASP A 137 11.25 13.77 -1.48
C ASP A 137 11.52 13.19 -2.88
N VAL A 138 11.15 11.92 -3.07
CA VAL A 138 11.33 11.20 -4.33
C VAL A 138 10.29 11.67 -5.34
N THR A 139 10.73 12.10 -6.51
CA THR A 139 9.81 12.38 -7.63
C THR A 139 9.40 11.09 -8.33
N ILE A 140 8.09 10.82 -8.34
CA ILE A 140 7.49 9.71 -9.08
C ILE A 140 7.56 10.02 -10.58
N SER A 141 8.02 9.06 -11.38
CA SER A 141 8.20 9.26 -12.83
C SER A 141 7.00 8.84 -13.69
N GLY A 142 5.99 8.22 -13.08
CA GLY A 142 4.75 7.77 -13.71
C GLY A 142 4.14 6.57 -12.96
N PRO A 143 3.09 5.93 -13.52
CA PRO A 143 2.53 4.70 -12.96
C PRO A 143 3.56 3.56 -12.88
N THR A 144 3.43 2.67 -11.89
CA THR A 144 4.44 1.64 -11.59
C THR A 144 4.17 0.26 -12.20
N GLY A 145 3.06 0.08 -12.92
CA GLY A 145 2.56 -1.24 -13.32
C GLY A 145 1.39 -1.65 -12.43
N GLY A 146 0.45 -2.45 -12.94
CA GLY A 146 -0.74 -2.88 -12.17
C GLY A 146 -1.78 -1.80 -11.90
N GLN A 147 -1.55 -0.55 -12.33
CA GLN A 147 -2.41 0.61 -12.08
C GLN A 147 -3.85 0.50 -12.61
N LEU A 148 -4.75 1.35 -12.10
CA LEU A 148 -6.15 1.44 -12.54
C LEU A 148 -6.32 2.14 -13.90
N GLY A 149 -5.37 2.99 -14.29
CA GLY A 149 -5.37 3.72 -15.55
C GLY A 149 -4.02 4.40 -15.78
N ASP A 150 -3.71 4.72 -17.03
CA ASP A 150 -2.45 5.35 -17.44
C ASP A 150 -2.46 6.90 -17.29
N ASP A 151 -3.56 7.44 -16.77
CA ASP A 151 -3.70 8.84 -16.41
C ASP A 151 -3.04 9.16 -15.06
N ASP A 152 -2.65 10.42 -14.88
CA ASP A 152 -2.15 10.96 -13.61
C ASP A 152 -3.16 11.98 -13.05
N PRO A 153 -4.23 11.51 -12.39
CA PRO A 153 -5.25 12.40 -11.88
C PRO A 153 -4.78 13.09 -10.59
N ALA A 154 -5.25 14.32 -10.40
CA ALA A 154 -4.98 15.08 -9.17
C ALA A 154 -5.50 14.40 -7.89
N LYS A 155 -6.49 13.51 -8.03
CA LYS A 155 -7.00 12.63 -6.96
C LYS A 155 -7.16 11.20 -7.46
N GLY A 156 -7.03 10.22 -6.56
CA GLY A 156 -7.36 8.83 -6.87
C GLY A 156 -7.50 7.97 -5.62
N PRO A 157 -8.04 6.75 -5.74
CA PRO A 157 -8.29 5.89 -4.59
C PRO A 157 -7.00 5.28 -4.04
N LEU A 158 -7.05 4.70 -2.84
CA LEU A 158 -6.07 3.69 -2.45
C LEU A 158 -6.48 2.35 -3.06
N MET A 159 -5.51 1.54 -3.49
CA MET A 159 -5.76 0.15 -3.88
C MET A 159 -4.78 -0.78 -3.15
N LEU A 160 -5.30 -1.89 -2.65
CA LEU A 160 -4.52 -2.95 -2.00
C LEU A 160 -4.51 -4.17 -2.92
N GLN A 161 -3.31 -4.62 -3.27
CA GLN A 161 -3.11 -5.73 -4.20
C GLN A 161 -3.40 -7.06 -3.50
N GLY A 162 -4.36 -7.81 -4.02
CA GLY A 162 -4.77 -9.11 -3.47
C GLY A 162 -4.30 -10.29 -4.31
N ASP A 163 -3.93 -10.06 -5.57
CA ASP A 163 -3.76 -11.14 -6.55
C ASP A 163 -2.39 -11.83 -6.51
N HIS A 164 -1.49 -11.35 -5.65
CA HIS A 164 -0.11 -11.85 -5.50
C HIS A 164 0.14 -12.67 -4.23
N GLY A 165 -0.73 -12.60 -3.21
CA GLY A 165 -0.56 -13.42 -2.01
C GLY A 165 -1.33 -12.93 -0.78
N PRO A 166 -1.22 -13.67 0.34
CA PRO A 166 -1.85 -13.31 1.60
C PRO A 166 -1.20 -12.09 2.26
N VAL A 167 -2.00 -11.21 2.86
CA VAL A 167 -1.54 -10.01 3.56
C VAL A 167 -2.62 -9.55 4.53
N ALA A 168 -2.22 -8.99 5.67
CA ALA A 168 -3.12 -8.39 6.65
C ALA A 168 -2.80 -6.90 6.81
N PHE A 169 -3.82 -6.08 6.99
CA PHE A 169 -3.73 -4.64 7.21
C PHE A 169 -4.53 -4.24 8.44
N ARG A 170 -4.10 -3.18 9.13
CA ARG A 170 -4.89 -2.49 10.16
C ARG A 170 -4.46 -1.03 10.25
N ASN A 171 -5.22 -0.24 11.01
CA ASN A 171 -4.92 1.18 11.27
C ASN A 171 -4.68 1.97 9.97
N ILE A 172 -5.51 1.75 8.94
CA ILE A 172 -5.41 2.47 7.66
C ILE A 172 -6.03 3.86 7.84
N ARG A 173 -5.21 4.91 7.84
CA ARG A 173 -5.64 6.29 8.10
C ARG A 173 -5.08 7.26 7.09
N VAL A 174 -5.88 8.24 6.68
CA VAL A 174 -5.48 9.29 5.75
C VAL A 174 -5.76 10.67 6.33
N ARG A 175 -4.91 11.64 6.00
CA ARG A 175 -5.10 13.06 6.28
C ARG A 175 -4.74 13.87 5.03
N GLU A 176 -5.72 14.58 4.44
CA GLU A 176 -5.51 15.51 3.31
C GLU A 176 -5.09 16.92 3.77
#